data_AF-A0A529NWZ5-F1
#
_entry.id   AF-A0A529NWZ5-F1
#
_cell.length_a   1.000
_cell.length_b   1.000
_cell.length_c   1.000
_cell.angle_alpha   90.00
_cell.angle_beta   90.00
_cell.angle_gamma   90.00
#
_symmetry.space_group_name_H-M   'P 1'
#
loop_
_entity.id
_entity.type
_entity.pdbx_description
1 polymer ?
#
loop_
_entity_poly.entity_id
_entity_poly.type
_entity_poly.pdbx_seq_one_letter_code
_entity_poly.pdbx_strand_id
1 'polypeptide(L)'
;MQKTIIAAVIAAAGCAGTAHAQDQGVELGVLDCAIGGGTGFIFGSSKDLSCTFTPADKTFAPEAYFGAVNKYGLDIGTTKQSVMRW
;
A
#
# COMPACT_ATOMS: atom_id res chain seq x y z
N MET A 1 -15.06 -42.42 33.02
CA MET A 1 -13.95 -41.89 32.19
C MET A 1 -14.41 -40.68 31.34
N GLN A 2 -15.19 -39.75 31.92
CA GLN A 2 -15.72 -38.56 31.21
C GLN A 2 -15.22 -37.24 31.83
N LYS A 3 -14.71 -37.28 33.07
CA LYS A 3 -14.28 -36.10 33.82
C LYS A 3 -12.91 -35.53 33.38
N THR A 4 -12.09 -36.33 32.70
CA THR A 4 -10.72 -35.94 32.31
C THR A 4 -10.63 -35.21 30.97
N ILE A 5 -11.68 -35.22 30.14
CA ILE A 5 -11.67 -34.54 28.84
C ILE A 5 -11.90 -33.02 28.99
N ILE A 6 -12.61 -32.60 30.03
CA ILE A 6 -12.99 -31.19 30.23
C ILE A 6 -11.78 -30.30 30.58
N ALA A 7 -10.75 -30.86 31.23
CA ALA A 7 -9.59 -30.08 31.67
C ALA A 7 -8.65 -29.69 30.51
N ALA A 8 -8.60 -30.46 29.41
CA ALA A 8 -7.69 -30.19 28.29
C ALA A 8 -8.18 -29.04 27.38
N VAL A 9 -9.48 -28.73 27.39
CA VAL A 9 -10.06 -27.67 26.54
C VAL A 9 -9.76 -26.26 27.08
N ILE A 10 -9.56 -26.12 28.40
CA ILE A 10 -9.34 -24.83 29.05
C ILE A 10 -7.92 -24.28 28.78
N ALA A 11 -6.94 -25.16 28.51
CA ALA A 11 -5.55 -24.75 28.26
C ALA A 11 -5.33 -24.11 26.86
N ALA A 12 -6.20 -24.39 25.88
CA ALA A 12 -6.06 -23.85 24.53
C ALA A 12 -6.62 -22.41 24.36
N ALA A 13 -7.43 -21.94 25.31
CA ALA A 13 -8.07 -20.62 25.23
C ALA A 13 -7.17 -19.45 25.66
N GLY A 14 -6.01 -19.71 26.27
CA GLY A 14 -5.14 -18.67 26.84
C GLY A 14 -4.18 -17.98 25.86
N CYS A 15 -4.08 -18.44 24.61
CA CYS A 15 -3.11 -17.90 23.63
C CYS A 15 -3.70 -16.90 22.63
N ALA A 16 -4.99 -16.56 22.73
CA ALA A 16 -5.61 -15.54 21.89
C ALA A 16 -5.42 -14.16 22.53
N GLY A 17 -4.21 -13.60 22.46
CA GLY A 17 -3.98 -12.20 22.78
C GLY A 17 -4.80 -11.29 21.86
N THR A 18 -5.36 -10.21 22.40
CA THR A 18 -6.03 -9.18 21.59
C THR A 18 -5.01 -8.54 20.66
N ALA A 19 -5.26 -8.60 19.35
CA ALA A 19 -4.49 -7.80 18.40
C ALA A 19 -4.83 -6.32 18.65
N HIS A 20 -3.92 -5.60 19.31
CA HIS A 20 -4.02 -4.15 19.41
C HIS A 20 -3.61 -3.56 18.06
N ALA A 21 -4.59 -3.11 17.28
CA ALA A 21 -4.32 -2.22 16.17
C ALA A 21 -3.81 -0.89 16.76
N GLN A 22 -2.71 -0.36 16.25
CA GLN A 22 -2.21 0.94 16.68
C GLN A 22 -3.17 2.00 16.14
N ASP A 23 -3.94 2.64 17.03
CA ASP A 23 -5.15 3.40 16.67
C ASP A 23 -4.91 4.64 15.80
N GLN A 24 -3.66 5.08 15.59
CA GLN A 24 -3.34 6.17 14.68
C GLN A 24 -2.02 5.90 13.95
N GLY A 25 -2.08 5.79 12.63
CA GLY A 25 -0.89 5.86 11.78
C GLY A 25 -0.24 7.24 11.87
N VAL A 26 1.08 7.31 11.71
CA VAL A 26 1.80 8.58 11.62
C VAL A 26 1.86 9.01 10.16
N GLU A 27 1.42 10.24 9.86
CA GLU A 27 1.60 10.83 8.53
C GLU A 27 3.06 11.29 8.38
N LEU A 28 3.77 10.72 7.40
CA LEU A 28 5.15 11.09 7.10
C LEU A 28 5.23 12.19 6.04
N GLY A 29 4.18 12.35 5.24
CA GLY A 29 4.10 13.27 4.12
C GLY A 29 3.20 12.72 3.03
N VAL A 30 3.16 13.45 1.91
CA VAL A 30 2.35 13.12 0.74
C VAL A 30 3.24 12.93 -0.47
N LEU A 31 3.04 11.85 -1.20
CA LEU A 31 3.70 11.59 -2.49
C LEU A 31 2.74 11.88 -3.64
N ASP A 32 3.02 12.94 -4.39
CA ASP A 32 2.23 13.36 -5.56
C ASP A 32 2.94 13.02 -6.86
N CYS A 33 2.36 12.13 -7.65
CA CYS A 33 2.95 11.64 -8.90
C CYS A 33 2.14 12.01 -10.13
N ALA A 34 2.79 12.60 -11.13
CA ALA A 34 2.30 12.70 -12.49
C ALA A 34 2.76 11.47 -13.28
N ILE A 35 1.81 10.68 -13.78
CA ILE A 35 2.06 9.45 -14.55
C ILE A 35 1.76 9.73 -16.02
N GLY A 36 2.73 9.43 -16.89
CA GLY A 36 2.61 9.59 -18.33
C GLY A 36 1.44 8.79 -18.92
N GLY A 37 0.90 9.28 -20.04
CA GLY A 37 0.00 8.48 -20.86
C GLY A 37 0.73 7.29 -21.51
N GLY A 38 0.00 6.30 -21.98
CA GLY A 38 0.61 5.20 -22.74
C GLY A 38 -0.37 4.11 -23.12
N THR A 39 0.09 3.14 -23.90
CA THR A 39 -0.74 2.07 -24.45
C THR A 39 -0.50 0.76 -23.69
N GLY A 40 -1.58 0.13 -23.23
CA GLY A 40 -1.58 -1.25 -22.74
C GLY A 40 -1.90 -2.20 -23.88
N PHE A 41 -1.11 -3.27 -24.01
CA PHE A 41 -1.15 -4.16 -25.18
C PHE A 41 -1.83 -5.52 -24.92
N ILE A 42 -2.20 -5.86 -23.68
CA ILE A 42 -3.13 -6.93 -23.22
C ILE A 42 -2.80 -7.30 -21.76
N PHE A 43 -1.53 -7.63 -21.47
CA PHE A 43 -1.06 -7.93 -20.11
C PHE A 43 -0.11 -6.85 -19.63
N GLY A 44 -0.68 -5.83 -18.98
CA GLY A 44 0.06 -4.77 -18.33
C GLY A 44 0.55 -3.64 -19.23
N SER A 45 1.13 -2.65 -18.58
CA SER A 45 1.84 -1.53 -19.20
C SER A 45 2.89 -0.98 -18.24
N SER A 46 3.89 -0.30 -18.78
CA SER A 46 4.86 0.49 -18.02
C SER A 46 4.74 1.95 -18.45
N LYS A 47 4.71 2.87 -17.48
CA LYS A 47 4.55 4.31 -17.73
C LYS A 47 5.51 5.09 -16.85
N ASP A 48 6.19 6.05 -17.43
CA ASP A 48 7.06 6.95 -16.68
C ASP A 48 6.24 7.81 -15.70
N LEU A 49 6.84 8.13 -14.56
CA LEU A 49 6.27 8.99 -13.55
C LEU A 49 7.30 9.96 -12.98
N SER A 50 6.81 11.13 -12.62
CA SER A 50 7.55 12.15 -11.87
C SER A 50 6.75 12.48 -10.61
N CYS A 51 7.36 12.31 -9.44
CA CYS A 51 6.71 12.58 -8.17
C CYS A 51 7.39 13.68 -7.38
N THR A 52 6.60 14.36 -6.56
CA THR A 52 7.08 15.26 -5.51
C THR A 52 6.63 14.68 -4.17
N PHE A 53 7.59 14.34 -3.31
CA PHE A 53 7.31 14.02 -1.92
C PHE A 53 7.31 15.32 -1.11
N THR A 54 6.22 15.58 -0.39
CA THR A 54 6.08 16.71 0.53
C THR A 54 6.06 16.16 1.96
N PRO A 55 7.15 16.30 2.73
CA PRO A 55 7.21 15.82 4.11
C PRO A 55 6.16 16.50 5.00
N ALA A 56 5.61 15.77 5.96
CA ALA A 56 4.72 16.34 6.98
C ALA A 56 5.50 17.29 7.91
N ASP A 57 6.77 16.97 8.17
CA ASP A 57 7.69 17.84 8.88
C ASP A 57 8.27 18.91 7.95
N LYS A 58 7.91 20.17 8.22
CA LYS A 58 8.29 21.34 7.42
C LYS A 58 9.77 21.71 7.50
N THR A 59 10.56 21.04 8.34
CA THR A 59 12.02 21.21 8.38
C THR A 59 12.70 20.58 7.17
N PHE A 60 12.06 19.59 6.54
CA PHE A 60 12.56 18.94 5.32
C PHE A 60 11.98 19.61 4.07
N ALA A 61 12.82 19.77 3.05
CA ALA A 61 12.40 20.30 1.76
C ALA A 61 11.67 19.20 0.95
N PRO A 62 10.77 19.57 0.02
CA PRO A 62 10.20 18.63 -0.92
C PRO A 62 11.26 17.95 -1.80
N GLU A 63 11.03 16.69 -2.13
CA GLU A 63 11.97 15.86 -2.88
C GLU A 63 11.37 15.39 -4.22
N ALA A 64 12.17 15.40 -5.27
CA ALA A 64 11.76 14.93 -6.59
C ALA A 64 12.17 13.47 -6.81
N TYR A 65 11.22 12.65 -7.23
CA TYR A 65 11.41 11.24 -7.56
C TYR A 65 11.01 10.96 -9.00
N PHE A 66 11.81 10.15 -9.70
CA PHE A 66 11.56 9.75 -11.08
C PHE A 66 11.61 8.24 -11.19
N GLY A 67 10.73 7.66 -11.99
CA GLY A 67 10.69 6.22 -12.19
C GLY A 67 9.61 5.80 -13.17
N ALA A 68 9.17 4.56 -13.04
CA ALA A 68 8.09 4.00 -13.83
C ALA A 68 7.12 3.21 -12.96
N VAL A 69 5.83 3.24 -13.33
CA VAL A 69 4.78 2.42 -12.75
C VAL A 69 4.50 1.25 -13.68
N ASN A 70 4.59 0.04 -13.14
CA ASN A 70 4.27 -1.19 -13.86
C ASN A 70 2.88 -1.66 -13.43
N LYS A 71 1.99 -1.81 -14.39
CA LYS A 71 0.64 -2.35 -14.20
C LYS A 71 0.67 -3.80 -14.64
N TYR A 72 0.10 -4.69 -13.82
CA TYR A 72 0.00 -6.11 -14.12
C TYR A 72 -1.48 -6.51 -14.12
N GLY A 73 -1.92 -7.21 -15.16
CA GLY A 73 -3.31 -7.59 -15.36
C GLY A 73 -3.81 -7.21 -16.75
N LEU A 74 -5.12 -7.28 -16.95
CA LEU A 74 -5.75 -6.89 -18.21
C LEU A 74 -5.63 -5.37 -18.39
N ASP A 75 -4.79 -4.95 -19.33
CA ASP A 75 -4.56 -3.54 -19.64
C ASP A 75 -4.60 -3.36 -21.16
N ILE A 76 -5.80 -3.06 -21.67
CA ILE A 76 -6.07 -2.93 -23.10
C ILE A 76 -6.44 -1.48 -23.40
N GLY A 77 -5.76 -0.91 -24.39
CA GLY A 77 -6.10 0.40 -24.94
C GLY A 77 -5.12 1.48 -24.52
N THR A 78 -5.52 2.75 -24.65
CA THR A 78 -4.65 3.89 -24.39
C THR A 78 -5.13 4.65 -23.18
N THR A 79 -4.23 4.96 -22.26
CA THR A 79 -4.49 5.83 -21.11
C THR A 79 -3.93 7.22 -21.37
N LYS A 80 -4.67 8.24 -20.94
CA LYS A 80 -4.16 9.61 -20.84
C LYS A 80 -3.25 9.73 -19.61
N GLN A 81 -2.62 10.88 -19.47
CA GLN A 81 -1.88 11.25 -18.26
C GLN A 81 -2.78 11.15 -17.03
N SER A 82 -2.24 10.67 -15.91
CA SER A 82 -2.99 10.49 -14.66
C SER A 82 -2.19 10.97 -13.46
N VAL A 83 -2.86 11.19 -12.33
CA VAL A 83 -2.24 11.57 -11.07
C VAL A 83 -2.45 10.45 -10.04
N MET A 84 -1.42 10.17 -9.25
CA MET A 84 -1.48 9.31 -8.07
C MET A 84 -1.05 10.13 -6.86
N ARG A 85 -1.82 10.03 -5.77
CA ARG A 85 -1.47 10.58 -4.46
C ARG A 85 -1.46 9.46 -3.44
N TRP A 86 -0.39 9.38 -2.66
CA TRP A 86 -0.26 8.47 -1.53
C TRP A 86 0.11 9.24 -0.27
#